data_AF-A0A1G3B7B2-F1
#
_entry.id   AF-A0A1G3B7B2-F1
#
_cell.length_a   1.000
_cell.length_b   1.000
_cell.length_c   1.000
_cell.angle_alpha   90.00
_cell.angle_beta   90.00
_cell.angle_gamma   90.00
#
_symmetry.space_group_name_H-M   'P 1'
#
loop_
_entity.id
_entity.type
_entity.pdbx_description
1 polymer ?
#
loop_
_entity_poly.entity_id
_entity_poly.type
_entity_poly.pdbx_seq_one_letter_code
_entity_poly.pdbx_strand_id
1 'polypeptide(L)'
;MDKENEFEKRVSRRKFFNIAGWTGFCTFLGSSGAAGARFFYPKVLYEPASTFNAGKPEDYTAPTGNEQVVVDERWKKSQRVWIARNREGIYATVALCTHLGCTPNWFPAEVRFKCPCHGSNFNPDGEVVAGPAPEPLYRARIELAPDGSMIVTTGLLGIRRANLQAHKKTLGVFWTQDEKEIIWKPPYFLQLKA
;
A
#
# COMPACT_ATOMS: atom_id res chain seq x y z
N MET A 1 35.45 47.69 33.70
CA MET A 1 34.51 48.07 32.62
C MET A 1 35.19 47.80 31.28
N ASP A 2 35.70 46.56 31.09
CA ASP A 2 36.84 46.32 30.18
C ASP A 2 36.61 45.16 29.20
N LYS A 3 35.49 44.44 29.31
CA LYS A 3 35.16 43.31 28.43
C LYS A 3 34.57 43.75 27.08
N GLU A 4 33.97 44.94 27.01
CA GLU A 4 33.43 45.48 25.75
C GLU A 4 34.55 45.97 24.81
N ASN A 5 35.66 46.44 25.39
CA ASN A 5 36.79 47.02 24.66
C ASN A 5 37.70 45.97 23.99
N GLU A 6 37.62 44.70 24.43
CA GLU A 6 38.35 43.58 23.82
C GLU A 6 37.65 43.03 22.57
N PHE A 7 36.33 43.24 22.47
CA PHE A 7 35.52 42.79 21.34
C PHE A 7 35.76 43.66 20.10
N GLU A 8 35.86 44.98 20.27
CA GLU A 8 36.21 45.93 19.20
C GLU A 8 37.63 45.72 18.65
N LYS A 9 38.58 45.28 19.50
CA LYS A 9 39.96 45.01 19.09
C LYS A 9 40.15 43.73 18.26
N ARG A 10 39.18 42.80 18.26
CA ARG A 10 39.32 41.45 17.67
C ARG A 10 38.82 41.31 16.23
N VAL A 11 38.10 42.29 15.68
CA VAL A 11 37.54 42.23 14.33
C VAL A 11 37.92 43.47 13.52
N SER A 12 38.96 43.36 12.68
CA SER A 12 39.29 44.43 11.73
C SER A 12 38.19 44.58 10.68
N ARG A 13 38.03 45.80 10.12
CA ARG A 13 37.06 46.06 9.03
C ARG A 13 37.20 45.05 7.88
N ARG A 14 38.43 44.68 7.51
CA ARG A 14 38.72 43.66 6.49
C ARG A 14 38.19 42.28 6.90
N LYS A 15 38.39 41.88 8.16
CA LYS A 15 37.90 40.59 8.69
C LYS A 15 36.38 40.56 8.77
N PHE A 16 35.75 41.66 9.16
CA PHE A 16 34.30 41.83 9.15
C PHE A 16 33.72 41.64 7.75
N PHE A 17 34.21 42.37 6.75
CA PHE A 17 33.70 42.26 5.37
C PHE A 17 33.96 40.88 4.75
N ASN A 18 35.10 40.23 5.05
CA ASN A 18 35.37 38.87 4.58
C ASN A 18 34.40 37.85 5.19
N ILE A 19 34.12 37.92 6.50
CA ILE A 19 33.18 37.00 7.16
C ILE A 19 31.76 37.24 6.66
N ALA A 20 31.34 38.50 6.51
CA ALA A 20 30.02 38.85 6.01
C ALA A 20 29.82 38.37 4.56
N GLY A 21 30.82 38.59 3.69
CA GLY A 21 30.79 38.16 2.29
C GLY A 21 30.71 36.64 2.13
N TRP A 22 31.58 35.89 2.82
CA TRP A 22 31.56 34.43 2.76
C TRP A 22 30.32 33.82 3.41
N THR A 23 29.82 34.40 4.50
CA THR A 23 28.54 33.98 5.10
C THR A 23 27.40 34.15 4.10
N GLY A 24 27.27 35.33 3.49
CA GLY A 24 26.22 35.60 2.50
C GLY A 24 26.29 34.68 1.28
N PHE A 25 27.50 34.44 0.76
CA PHE A 25 27.73 33.54 -0.37
C PHE A 25 27.36 32.08 -0.03
N CYS A 26 27.80 31.58 1.12
CA CYS A 26 27.47 30.22 1.56
C CYS A 26 25.98 30.05 1.83
N THR A 27 25.31 31.05 2.42
CA THR A 27 23.86 31.02 2.62
C THR A 27 23.12 30.99 1.29
N PHE A 28 23.54 31.79 0.30
CA PHE A 28 22.94 31.79 -1.04
C PHE A 28 23.13 30.47 -1.78
N LEU A 29 24.36 29.92 -1.79
CA LEU A 29 24.63 28.63 -2.41
C LEU A 29 23.91 27.49 -1.70
N GLY A 30 23.88 27.50 -0.38
CA GLY A 30 23.17 26.50 0.42
C GLY A 30 21.67 26.52 0.17
N SER A 31 21.04 27.71 0.14
CA SER A 31 19.61 27.83 -0.12
C SER A 31 19.24 27.46 -1.56
N SER A 32 20.04 27.89 -2.54
CA SER A 32 19.84 27.55 -3.95
C SER A 32 20.03 26.06 -4.21
N GLY A 33 21.05 25.45 -3.60
CA GLY A 33 21.29 24.01 -3.67
C GLY A 33 20.17 23.20 -3.03
N ALA A 34 19.67 23.62 -1.86
CA ALA A 34 18.53 22.99 -1.20
C ALA A 34 17.23 23.12 -2.02
N ALA A 35 16.99 24.29 -2.64
CA ALA A 35 15.87 24.50 -3.53
C ALA A 35 15.96 23.62 -4.78
N GLY A 36 17.15 23.51 -5.38
CA GLY A 36 17.43 22.62 -6.50
C GLY A 36 17.21 21.15 -6.13
N ALA A 37 17.75 20.68 -5.00
CA ALA A 37 17.52 19.33 -4.52
C ALA A 37 16.02 19.06 -4.27
N ARG A 38 15.30 20.01 -3.69
CA ARG A 38 13.84 19.92 -3.46
C ARG A 38 13.04 19.91 -4.75
N PHE A 39 13.51 20.54 -5.82
CA PHE A 39 12.88 20.50 -7.14
C PHE A 39 12.96 19.09 -7.75
N PHE A 40 14.09 18.40 -7.60
CA PHE A 40 14.25 17.01 -8.06
C PHE A 40 13.59 15.97 -7.16
N TYR A 41 13.17 16.36 -5.95
CA TYR A 41 12.40 15.47 -5.08
C TYR A 41 10.90 15.55 -5.44
N PRO A 42 10.32 14.52 -6.06
CA PRO A 42 8.92 14.55 -6.48
C PRO A 42 8.00 14.69 -5.26
N LYS A 43 7.15 15.72 -5.24
CA LYS A 43 6.13 15.92 -4.20
C LYS A 43 4.79 15.28 -4.51
N VAL A 44 4.64 14.72 -5.71
CA VAL A 44 3.41 14.09 -6.15
C VAL A 44 3.50 12.58 -5.91
N LEU A 45 2.68 12.09 -4.98
CA LEU A 45 2.34 10.68 -4.95
C LEU A 45 1.34 10.44 -6.09
N TYR A 46 1.75 9.69 -7.12
CA TYR A 46 0.86 9.20 -8.19
C TYR A 46 0.05 7.97 -7.76
N GLU A 47 -0.09 7.75 -6.45
CA GLU A 47 -0.85 6.63 -5.93
C GLU A 47 -2.35 6.98 -5.98
N PRO A 48 -3.20 6.11 -6.54
CA PRO A 48 -4.64 6.30 -6.46
C PRO A 48 -5.07 6.39 -4.99
N ALA A 49 -6.21 7.04 -4.73
CA ALA A 49 -6.72 7.19 -3.37
C ALA A 49 -6.68 5.84 -2.64
N SER A 50 -5.92 5.81 -1.54
CA SER A 50 -5.69 4.60 -0.75
C SER A 50 -6.96 4.10 -0.05
N THR A 51 -8.05 4.85 -0.15
CA THR A 51 -9.37 4.52 0.35
C THR A 51 -10.42 4.92 -0.68
N PHE A 52 -11.34 4.02 -1.00
CA PHE A 52 -12.46 4.30 -1.91
C PHE A 52 -13.75 3.64 -1.44
N ASN A 53 -14.88 4.22 -1.84
CA ASN A 53 -16.20 3.67 -1.56
C ASN A 53 -16.54 2.58 -2.60
N ALA A 54 -16.69 1.36 -2.13
CA ALA A 54 -16.99 0.17 -2.91
C ALA A 54 -18.51 -0.08 -3.08
N GLY A 55 -19.39 0.84 -2.68
CA GLY A 55 -20.84 0.62 -2.71
C GLY A 55 -21.31 -0.29 -1.57
N LYS A 56 -22.55 -0.79 -1.66
CA LYS A 56 -23.12 -1.63 -0.60
C LYS A 56 -22.69 -3.09 -0.76
N PRO A 57 -22.60 -3.87 0.32
CA PRO A 57 -22.34 -5.32 0.23
C PRO A 57 -23.36 -6.07 -0.63
N GLU A 58 -24.60 -5.58 -0.64
CA GLU A 58 -25.73 -6.15 -1.41
C GLU A 58 -25.54 -6.04 -2.93
N ASP A 59 -24.77 -5.05 -3.40
CA ASP A 59 -24.53 -4.82 -4.83
C ASP A 59 -23.68 -5.94 -5.47
N TYR A 60 -22.99 -6.73 -4.65
CA TYR A 60 -22.10 -7.81 -5.11
C TYR A 60 -22.86 -9.13 -5.16
N THR A 61 -22.92 -9.78 -6.32
CA THR A 61 -23.68 -11.03 -6.50
C THR A 61 -23.17 -12.14 -5.59
N ALA A 62 -24.08 -12.78 -4.84
CA ALA A 62 -23.76 -13.96 -4.05
C ALA A 62 -23.52 -15.18 -4.96
N PRO A 63 -22.60 -16.10 -4.62
CA PRO A 63 -22.41 -17.33 -5.37
C PRO A 63 -23.71 -18.14 -5.46
N THR A 64 -24.11 -18.55 -6.67
CA THR A 64 -25.31 -19.37 -6.88
C THR A 64 -24.96 -20.78 -7.37
N GLY A 65 -25.76 -21.77 -6.97
CA GLY A 65 -25.54 -23.17 -7.34
C GLY A 65 -24.19 -23.73 -6.89
N ASN A 66 -23.38 -24.17 -7.86
CA ASN A 66 -22.09 -24.83 -7.62
C ASN A 66 -20.90 -23.85 -7.52
N GLU A 67 -21.12 -22.55 -7.70
CA GLU A 67 -20.07 -21.55 -7.56
C GLU A 67 -19.66 -21.39 -6.09
N GLN A 68 -18.34 -21.37 -5.86
CA GLN A 68 -17.78 -21.17 -4.52
C GLN A 68 -17.53 -19.69 -4.21
N VAL A 69 -17.05 -18.95 -5.20
CA VAL A 69 -16.68 -17.54 -5.10
C VAL A 69 -17.06 -16.82 -6.40
N VAL A 70 -17.65 -15.64 -6.26
CA VAL A 70 -17.89 -14.70 -7.36
C VAL A 70 -16.94 -13.51 -7.18
N VAL A 71 -16.26 -13.12 -8.25
CA VAL A 71 -15.28 -12.03 -8.24
C VAL A 71 -15.77 -10.88 -9.12
N ASP A 72 -15.88 -9.70 -8.54
CA ASP A 72 -16.21 -8.46 -9.23
C ASP A 72 -14.92 -7.73 -9.67
N GLU A 73 -14.83 -7.41 -10.96
CA GLU A 73 -13.69 -6.75 -11.59
C GLU A 73 -13.86 -5.22 -11.78
N ARG A 74 -14.97 -4.62 -11.33
CA ARG A 74 -15.27 -3.19 -11.51
C ARG A 74 -14.17 -2.25 -11.03
N TRP A 75 -13.46 -2.64 -9.97
CA TRP A 75 -12.39 -1.85 -9.33
C TRP A 75 -10.99 -2.19 -9.83
N LYS A 76 -10.84 -3.16 -10.75
CA LYS A 76 -9.55 -3.61 -11.26
C LYS A 76 -8.78 -2.52 -11.99
N LYS A 77 -9.46 -1.72 -12.83
CA LYS A 77 -8.81 -0.68 -13.66
C LYS A 77 -8.43 0.56 -12.85
N SER A 78 -9.27 0.99 -11.92
CA SER A 78 -9.09 2.24 -11.16
C SER A 78 -8.27 2.06 -9.88
N GLN A 79 -8.50 0.96 -9.15
CA GLN A 79 -7.93 0.73 -7.81
C GLN A 79 -7.02 -0.49 -7.73
N ARG A 80 -6.96 -1.32 -8.80
CA ARG A 80 -6.27 -2.61 -8.79
C ARG A 80 -6.76 -3.48 -7.62
N VAL A 81 -8.07 -3.57 -7.45
CA VAL A 81 -8.71 -4.40 -6.42
C VAL A 81 -9.80 -5.25 -7.06
N TRP A 82 -9.91 -6.48 -6.58
CA TRP A 82 -11.08 -7.33 -6.75
C TRP A 82 -11.88 -7.38 -5.48
N ILE A 83 -13.20 -7.35 -5.63
CA ILE A 83 -14.11 -7.65 -4.54
C ILE A 83 -14.66 -9.04 -4.80
N ALA A 84 -14.37 -9.96 -3.89
CA ALA A 84 -14.78 -11.34 -4.01
C ALA A 84 -15.79 -11.65 -2.90
N ARG A 85 -16.87 -12.32 -3.28
CA ARG A 85 -17.94 -12.74 -2.39
C ARG A 85 -17.97 -14.26 -2.35
N ASN A 86 -17.84 -14.83 -1.16
CA ASN A 86 -18.08 -16.24 -0.90
C ASN A 86 -19.46 -16.40 -0.21
N ARG A 87 -19.80 -17.62 0.23
CA ARG A 87 -21.07 -17.89 0.92
C ARG A 87 -21.18 -17.25 2.30
N GLU A 88 -20.05 -16.94 2.92
CA GLU A 88 -19.96 -16.42 4.30
C GLU A 88 -19.87 -14.88 4.35
N GLY A 89 -19.40 -14.24 3.28
CA GLY A 89 -19.08 -12.83 3.31
C GLY A 89 -18.31 -12.32 2.09
N ILE A 90 -17.74 -11.12 2.27
CA ILE A 90 -17.03 -10.38 1.22
C ILE A 90 -15.61 -10.05 1.69
N TYR A 91 -14.65 -10.17 0.77
CA TYR A 91 -13.28 -9.71 0.96
C TYR A 91 -12.76 -8.95 -0.26
N ALA A 92 -11.75 -8.12 -0.03
CA ALA A 92 -11.11 -7.32 -1.05
C ALA A 92 -9.67 -7.81 -1.25
N THR A 93 -9.35 -8.23 -2.47
CA THR A 93 -8.01 -8.70 -2.85
C THR A 93 -7.33 -7.67 -3.74
N VAL A 94 -6.10 -7.31 -3.41
CA VAL A 94 -5.31 -6.40 -4.24
C VAL A 94 -4.81 -7.16 -5.45
N ALA A 95 -5.13 -6.63 -6.63
CA ALA A 95 -4.77 -7.16 -7.93
C ALA A 95 -3.33 -6.79 -8.33
N LEU A 96 -2.39 -7.08 -7.42
CA LEU A 96 -0.97 -6.82 -7.60
C LEU A 96 -0.20 -8.13 -7.39
N CYS A 97 0.39 -8.64 -8.46
CA CYS A 97 1.22 -9.83 -8.41
C CYS A 97 2.47 -9.55 -7.57
N THR A 98 2.69 -10.36 -6.55
CA THR A 98 3.83 -10.30 -5.62
C THR A 98 5.18 -10.64 -6.26
N HIS A 99 5.20 -11.07 -7.53
CA HIS A 99 6.45 -11.27 -8.27
C HIS A 99 7.09 -9.92 -8.66
N LEU A 100 6.45 -9.17 -9.56
CA LEU A 100 6.97 -7.91 -10.13
C LEU A 100 5.88 -6.82 -10.29
N GLY A 101 4.69 -7.01 -9.72
CA GLY A 101 3.64 -5.98 -9.70
C GLY A 101 2.71 -5.94 -10.93
N CYS A 102 2.72 -6.94 -11.80
CA CYS A 102 1.69 -7.08 -12.84
C CYS A 102 0.30 -7.29 -12.22
N THR A 103 -0.77 -6.94 -12.94
CA THR A 103 -2.15 -7.22 -12.52
C THR A 103 -2.60 -8.58 -13.06
N PRO A 104 -2.82 -9.60 -12.20
CA PRO A 104 -3.36 -10.88 -12.67
C PRO A 104 -4.78 -10.72 -13.25
N ASN A 105 -5.29 -11.75 -13.92
CA ASN A 105 -6.68 -11.81 -14.40
C ASN A 105 -7.43 -12.93 -13.67
N TRP A 106 -8.72 -12.74 -13.42
CA TRP A 106 -9.59 -13.78 -12.88
C TRP A 106 -10.06 -14.71 -14.00
N PHE A 107 -9.99 -16.02 -13.78
CA PHE A 107 -10.48 -17.04 -14.69
C PHE A 107 -11.54 -17.88 -13.99
N PRO A 108 -12.84 -17.60 -14.20
CA PRO A 108 -13.93 -18.25 -13.46
C PRO A 108 -14.00 -19.77 -13.70
N ALA A 109 -13.70 -20.22 -14.92
CA ALA A 109 -13.71 -21.64 -15.28
C ALA A 109 -12.69 -22.48 -14.47
N GLU A 110 -11.59 -21.86 -14.04
CA GLU A 110 -10.53 -22.52 -13.28
C GLU A 110 -10.52 -22.10 -11.81
N VAL A 111 -11.38 -21.15 -11.43
CA VAL A 111 -11.49 -20.60 -10.07
C VAL A 111 -10.12 -20.08 -9.58
N ARG A 112 -9.39 -19.37 -10.46
CA ARG A 112 -8.00 -18.94 -10.22
C ARG A 112 -7.72 -17.55 -10.77
N PHE A 113 -6.80 -16.85 -10.11
CA PHE A 113 -6.15 -15.66 -10.68
C PHE A 113 -4.87 -16.08 -11.39
N LYS A 114 -4.69 -15.68 -12.65
CA LYS A 114 -3.45 -15.95 -13.41
C LYS A 114 -2.77 -14.67 -13.85
N CYS A 115 -1.48 -14.57 -13.55
CA CYS A 115 -0.64 -13.46 -13.96
C CYS A 115 -0.14 -13.66 -15.40
N PRO A 116 -0.49 -12.78 -16.36
CA PRO A 116 -0.10 -12.93 -17.76
C PRO A 116 1.40 -12.72 -18.02
N CYS A 117 2.14 -12.15 -17.07
CA CYS A 117 3.55 -11.81 -17.26
C CYS A 117 4.48 -13.03 -17.17
N HIS A 118 4.35 -13.84 -16.12
CA HIS A 118 5.25 -14.97 -15.84
C HIS A 118 4.52 -16.23 -15.33
N GLY A 119 3.19 -16.25 -15.41
CA GLY A 119 2.39 -17.45 -15.11
C GLY A 119 2.16 -17.74 -13.62
N SER A 120 2.36 -16.77 -12.72
CA SER A 120 1.96 -16.94 -11.31
C SER A 120 0.45 -17.18 -11.23
N ASN A 121 0.05 -18.26 -10.55
CA ASN A 121 -1.32 -18.67 -10.33
C ASN A 121 -1.67 -18.55 -8.86
N PHE A 122 -2.82 -17.96 -8.56
CA PHE A 122 -3.34 -17.81 -7.21
C PHE A 122 -4.74 -18.41 -7.12
N ASN A 123 -5.08 -18.98 -5.95
CA ASN A 123 -6.45 -19.40 -5.65
C ASN A 123 -7.33 -18.15 -5.34
N PRO A 124 -8.66 -18.30 -5.18
CA PRO A 124 -9.55 -17.17 -4.85
C PRO A 124 -9.16 -16.45 -3.55
N ASP A 125 -8.53 -17.20 -2.65
CA ASP A 125 -8.09 -16.71 -1.35
C ASP A 125 -6.80 -15.89 -1.44
N GLY A 126 -6.13 -15.91 -2.60
CA GLY A 126 -4.91 -15.18 -2.89
C GLY A 126 -3.62 -15.98 -2.66
N GLU A 127 -3.68 -17.22 -2.18
CA GLU A 127 -2.52 -18.09 -1.99
C GLU A 127 -1.89 -18.49 -3.32
N VAL A 128 -0.57 -18.62 -3.30
CA VAL A 128 0.21 -19.05 -4.47
C VAL A 128 -0.02 -20.53 -4.70
N VAL A 129 -0.57 -20.88 -5.88
CA VAL A 129 -0.74 -22.27 -6.30
C VAL A 129 0.42 -22.71 -7.19
N ALA A 130 0.91 -21.82 -8.06
CA ALA A 130 2.03 -22.11 -8.95
C ALA A 130 2.72 -20.83 -9.44
N GLY A 131 3.92 -20.99 -10.00
CA GLY A 131 4.69 -19.92 -10.63
C GLY A 131 5.66 -19.19 -9.68
N PRO A 132 6.32 -18.12 -10.15
CA PRO A 132 7.46 -17.51 -9.45
C PRO A 132 7.07 -16.54 -8.33
N ALA A 133 5.79 -16.40 -8.00
CA ALA A 133 5.36 -15.48 -6.95
C ALA A 133 5.87 -15.94 -5.58
N PRO A 134 6.63 -15.11 -4.84
CA PRO A 134 7.20 -15.51 -3.57
C PRO A 134 6.17 -15.54 -2.43
N GLU A 135 5.08 -14.78 -2.57
CA GLU A 135 4.10 -14.52 -1.52
C GLU A 135 2.66 -14.51 -2.06
N PRO A 136 1.65 -14.77 -1.21
CA PRO A 136 0.24 -14.61 -1.56
C PRO A 136 -0.15 -13.16 -1.87
N LEU A 137 -1.27 -12.99 -2.58
CA LEU A 137 -1.85 -11.69 -2.87
C LEU A 137 -2.29 -10.98 -1.58
N TYR A 138 -2.18 -9.66 -1.59
CA TYR A 138 -2.54 -8.84 -0.46
C TYR A 138 -4.06 -8.75 -0.27
N ARG A 139 -4.53 -8.78 0.97
CA ARG A 139 -5.91 -8.40 1.33
C ARG A 139 -5.98 -6.91 1.67
N ALA A 140 -7.02 -6.24 1.18
CA ALA A 140 -7.34 -4.87 1.56
C ALA A 140 -8.29 -4.87 2.77
N ARG A 141 -8.20 -3.80 3.57
CA ARG A 141 -9.09 -3.58 4.71
C ARG A 141 -10.47 -3.14 4.20
N ILE A 142 -11.53 -3.69 4.77
CA ILE A 142 -12.93 -3.32 4.52
C ILE A 142 -13.53 -2.83 5.82
N GLU A 143 -14.14 -1.66 5.79
CA GLU A 143 -14.91 -1.09 6.89
C GLU A 143 -16.30 -0.66 6.38
N LEU A 144 -17.33 -0.84 7.21
CA LEU A 144 -18.66 -0.33 6.90
C LEU A 144 -18.80 1.12 7.36
N ALA A 145 -19.17 2.00 6.45
CA ALA A 145 -19.57 3.36 6.77
C ALA A 145 -20.97 3.40 7.41
N PRO A 146 -21.35 4.50 8.08
CA PRO A 146 -22.66 4.63 8.73
C PRO A 146 -23.86 4.50 7.79
N ASP A 147 -23.66 4.74 6.49
CA ASP A 147 -24.67 4.59 5.43
C ASP A 147 -24.81 3.14 4.91
N GLY A 148 -24.02 2.21 5.45
CA GLY A 148 -23.97 0.81 5.03
C GLY A 148 -23.10 0.55 3.80
N SER A 149 -22.39 1.56 3.29
CA SER A 149 -21.44 1.38 2.20
C SER A 149 -20.11 0.79 2.69
N MET A 150 -19.45 -0.01 1.85
CA MET A 150 -18.14 -0.59 2.13
C MET A 150 -17.06 0.40 1.72
N ILE A 151 -16.21 0.77 2.67
CA ILE A 151 -15.01 1.55 2.46
C ILE A 151 -13.82 0.61 2.41
N VAL A 152 -13.16 0.54 1.24
CA VAL A 152 -12.02 -0.34 1.01
C VAL A 152 -10.74 0.50 1.09
N THR A 153 -9.81 0.07 1.94
CA THR A 153 -8.51 0.74 2.15
C THR A 153 -7.35 -0.15 1.67
N THR A 154 -6.67 0.33 0.63
CA THR A 154 -5.49 -0.27 -0.03
C THR A 154 -4.17 0.39 0.38
N GLY A 155 -4.20 1.42 1.24
CA GLY A 155 -2.97 2.07 1.69
C GLY A 155 -1.99 1.12 2.41
N LEU A 156 -0.75 1.56 2.58
CA LEU A 156 0.31 0.80 3.26
C LEU A 156 -0.10 0.28 4.65
N LEU A 157 -0.93 1.02 5.37
CA LEU A 157 -1.51 0.63 6.67
C LEU A 157 -2.65 -0.40 6.55
N GLY A 158 -3.37 -0.42 5.43
CA GLY A 158 -4.42 -1.39 5.12
C GLY A 158 -3.88 -2.72 4.60
N ILE A 159 -2.77 -2.68 3.83
CA ILE A 159 -2.15 -3.86 3.20
C ILE A 159 -1.08 -4.52 4.09
N ARG A 160 -0.17 -3.76 4.72
CA ARG A 160 1.00 -4.35 5.41
C ARG A 160 0.63 -5.20 6.63
N ARG A 161 -0.52 -4.95 7.27
CA ARG A 161 -1.00 -5.79 8.37
C ARG A 161 -1.73 -7.05 7.89
N ALA A 162 -2.18 -7.09 6.64
CA ALA A 162 -2.82 -8.26 6.05
C ALA A 162 -1.77 -9.26 5.52
N ASN A 163 -0.59 -8.77 5.11
CA ASN A 163 0.57 -9.60 4.79
C ASN A 163 1.57 -9.64 5.95
N LEU A 164 1.13 -10.18 7.10
CA LEU A 164 2.07 -10.80 8.03
C LEU A 164 2.96 -11.84 7.32
N GLN A 165 2.49 -12.40 6.19
CA GLN A 165 3.11 -13.46 5.39
C GLN A 165 4.56 -13.21 4.94
N ALA A 166 4.92 -11.95 4.68
CA ALA A 166 6.24 -11.60 4.17
C ALA A 166 7.36 -11.74 5.21
N HIS A 167 7.07 -11.55 6.49
CA HIS A 167 8.11 -11.38 7.51
C HIS A 167 8.64 -12.70 8.09
N LYS A 168 7.86 -13.78 8.06
CA LYS A 168 8.25 -15.08 8.64
C LYS A 168 8.96 -16.01 7.67
N LYS A 169 8.73 -15.85 6.35
CA LYS A 169 9.42 -16.65 5.32
C LYS A 169 10.92 -16.35 5.28
N THR A 170 11.31 -15.08 5.47
CA THR A 170 12.70 -14.64 5.66
C THR A 170 13.32 -15.16 6.95
N LEU A 171 12.51 -15.49 7.96
CA LEU A 171 12.94 -16.01 9.26
C LEU A 171 12.87 -17.56 9.35
N GLY A 172 12.44 -18.26 8.29
CA GLY A 172 12.30 -19.72 8.31
C GLY A 172 11.22 -20.24 9.25
N VAL A 173 10.25 -19.40 9.64
CA VAL A 173 9.19 -19.76 10.59
C VAL A 173 7.92 -20.14 9.82
N PHE A 174 7.39 -21.32 10.11
CA PHE A 174 6.10 -21.77 9.58
C PHE A 174 4.93 -21.01 10.22
N TRP A 175 3.86 -20.84 9.45
CA TRP A 175 2.62 -20.19 9.89
C TRP A 175 1.89 -21.02 10.93
N THR A 176 1.45 -20.38 12.03
CA THR A 176 0.47 -21.01 12.92
C THR A 176 -0.92 -20.94 12.28
N GLN A 177 -1.84 -21.82 12.68
CA GLN A 177 -3.19 -21.81 12.14
C GLN A 177 -3.89 -20.46 12.42
N ASP A 178 -3.72 -19.90 13.62
CA ASP A 178 -4.33 -18.63 14.03
C ASP A 178 -3.94 -17.45 13.14
N GLU A 179 -2.72 -17.45 12.60
CA GLU A 179 -2.23 -16.41 11.70
C GLU A 179 -2.81 -16.54 10.30
N LYS A 180 -3.09 -17.78 9.85
CA LYS A 180 -3.81 -18.01 8.59
C LYS A 180 -5.28 -17.61 8.71
N GLU A 181 -5.87 -17.71 9.89
CA GLU A 181 -7.26 -17.31 10.13
C GLU A 181 -7.47 -15.80 10.23
N ILE A 182 -6.40 -14.99 10.34
CA ILE A 182 -6.53 -13.53 10.51
C ILE A 182 -7.16 -12.86 9.27
N ILE A 183 -6.94 -13.41 8.08
CA ILE A 183 -7.48 -12.87 6.83
C ILE A 183 -8.99 -13.11 6.68
N TRP A 184 -9.54 -14.04 7.47
CA TRP A 184 -10.97 -14.38 7.52
C TRP A 184 -11.71 -13.66 8.65
N LYS A 185 -11.03 -12.77 9.36
CA LYS A 185 -11.60 -11.95 10.44
C LYS A 185 -11.68 -10.49 10.02
N PRO A 186 -12.58 -9.70 10.63
CA PRO A 186 -12.55 -8.26 10.51
C PRO A 186 -11.15 -7.73 10.89
N PRO A 187 -10.57 -6.81 10.12
CA PRO A 187 -11.21 -5.97 9.11
C PRO A 187 -10.89 -6.38 7.65
N TYR A 188 -10.46 -7.62 7.39
CA TYR A 188 -10.11 -8.08 6.03
C TYR A 188 -11.21 -8.91 5.38
N PHE A 189 -12.12 -9.41 6.21
CA PHE A 189 -13.31 -10.15 5.80
C PHE A 189 -14.53 -9.52 6.45
N LEU A 190 -15.52 -9.18 5.62
CA LEU A 190 -16.83 -8.73 6.06
C LEU A 190 -17.78 -9.92 6.07
N GLN A 191 -18.08 -10.46 7.25
CA GLN A 191 -19.10 -11.48 7.42
C GLN A 191 -20.48 -10.89 7.13
N LEU A 192 -21.19 -11.50 6.18
CA LEU A 192 -22.59 -11.18 5.92
C LEU A 192 -23.42 -12.17 6.74
N LYS A 193 -24.31 -11.66 7.59
CA LYS A 193 -25.27 -12.54 8.27
C LYS A 193 -26.15 -13.20 7.19
N ALA A 194 -26.23 -14.52 7.25
CA ALA A 194 -27.12 -15.32 6.42
C ALA A 194 -28.59 -14.90 6.60
#